data_AF-A0A8T6N8I9-F1
#
_entry.id   AF-A0A8T6N8I9-F1
#
_cell.length_a   1.000
_cell.length_b   1.000
_cell.length_c   1.000
_cell.angle_alpha   90.00
_cell.angle_beta   90.00
_cell.angle_gamma   90.00
#
_symmetry.space_group_name_H-M   'P 1'
#
loop_
_entity.id
_entity.type
_entity.pdbx_description
1 polymer ?
#
loop_
_entity_poly.entity_id
_entity_poly.type
_entity_poly.pdbx_seq_one_letter_code
_entity_poly.pdbx_strand_id
1 'polypeptide(L)'
;HSMTRGATRISPGHFQNTRSGMKHYKILDELNVATINDQNDLRRVVYDFLQKNHKAVYDHTDRLRIILGDHDYYSTDVGDKLSIIQTACDEIDISRCFVEVASTNPELESEARKIAKSTDESRRLSCMMIDGEYSKIANDQPTYSYSSQIPTKINLKDLSDRETHWLTESKTFCMYPWIHLNASPNGEAMPCCLWDYTVPMGSTKENTIQELWNNDKWKELRTSMMEGREHPGCVKCYGQEKAGFFSNRQSANKHHGHHIKRVSDTRPDGTSDIFQLTYWDIRFSNLCNLSCRSCGHIFSSSWYQDQVRLAGQEWGRNNKALFWAGRHETDMLEQLMQHIDYVEQVYFAGGEPLMMEEHYQILEELERQKKFNVRLVYNTNFTKTKLKDRYVFDYWRKFDSVGVGASLDAMGPRAEYIRKGTKWSDVERNRRMM
;
A
#
# COMPACT_ATOMS: atom_id res chain seq x y z
N HIS A 1 34.93 46.91 -20.62
CA HIS A 1 34.62 47.15 -19.19
C HIS A 1 33.13 46.88 -18.99
N SER A 2 32.60 46.39 -17.87
CA SER A 2 33.18 45.81 -16.64
C SER A 2 32.21 44.74 -16.11
N MET A 3 32.70 43.70 -15.42
CA MET A 3 31.82 42.74 -14.74
C MET A 3 31.21 43.33 -13.47
N THR A 4 30.04 42.86 -13.05
CA THR A 4 29.84 42.32 -11.69
C THR A 4 28.63 41.39 -11.62
N ARG A 5 28.81 40.21 -11.00
CA ARG A 5 27.72 39.33 -10.56
C ARG A 5 27.23 39.79 -9.19
N GLY A 6 25.91 39.76 -8.96
CA GLY A 6 25.32 39.88 -7.62
C GLY A 6 24.69 38.57 -7.19
N ALA A 7 25.38 37.78 -6.36
CA ALA A 7 24.79 36.61 -5.71
C ALA A 7 24.54 36.95 -4.24
N THR A 8 23.26 37.02 -3.83
CA THR A 8 22.89 37.41 -2.47
C THR A 8 23.14 36.26 -1.51
N ARG A 9 24.25 36.34 -0.78
CA ARG A 9 24.68 35.35 0.20
C ARG A 9 24.00 35.64 1.54
N ILE A 10 22.92 34.92 1.85
CA ILE A 10 22.25 35.03 3.15
C ILE A 10 23.25 34.60 4.25
N SER A 11 23.56 35.53 5.16
CA SER A 11 24.48 35.30 6.28
C SER A 11 23.70 35.09 7.58
N PRO A 12 24.14 34.21 8.49
CA PRO A 12 23.44 33.95 9.74
C PRO A 12 23.70 35.07 10.76
N GLY A 13 22.68 35.88 11.06
CA GLY A 13 22.82 37.06 11.92
C GLY A 13 21.53 37.48 12.64
N HIS A 14 21.34 36.94 13.84
CA HIS A 14 20.62 37.53 15.00
C HIS A 14 19.44 38.48 14.72
N PHE A 15 18.22 37.95 14.85
CA PHE A 15 17.04 38.73 15.24
C PHE A 15 16.63 38.40 16.69
N GLN A 16 16.75 39.39 17.57
CA GLN A 16 15.90 39.60 18.75
C GLN A 16 15.07 40.86 18.43
N ASN A 17 13.82 41.09 18.84
CA ASN A 17 12.86 40.45 19.75
C ASN A 17 11.44 40.97 19.32
N THR A 18 10.25 40.41 19.61
CA THR A 18 9.74 39.56 20.70
C THR A 18 8.51 38.73 20.23
N ARG A 19 8.01 37.87 21.14
CA ARG A 19 6.69 37.18 21.20
C ARG A 19 6.50 35.87 20.41
N SER A 20 5.91 34.91 21.13
CA SER A 20 5.80 33.47 20.85
C SER A 20 7.14 32.73 20.79
N GLY A 21 7.25 31.62 21.52
CA GLY A 21 8.46 30.81 21.51
C GLY A 21 8.55 29.98 20.24
N MET A 22 9.39 30.38 19.30
CA MET A 22 9.71 29.54 18.14
C MET A 22 10.34 28.23 18.62
N LYS A 23 9.65 27.12 18.38
CA LYS A 23 10.29 25.80 18.37
C LYS A 23 11.29 25.82 17.22
N HIS A 24 12.58 25.69 17.53
CA HIS A 24 13.60 25.55 16.50
C HIS A 24 13.42 24.20 15.81
N TYR A 25 12.76 24.21 14.64
CA TYR A 25 12.67 23.06 13.77
C TYR A 25 13.96 22.90 12.95
N LYS A 26 14.33 21.65 12.68
CA LYS A 26 15.49 21.27 11.89
C LYS A 26 15.03 20.93 10.48
N ILE A 27 15.30 21.82 9.53
CA ILE A 27 15.07 21.54 8.12
C ILE A 27 16.08 20.47 7.67
N LEU A 28 15.57 19.35 7.18
CA LEU A 28 16.36 18.19 6.75
C LEU A 28 16.82 18.33 5.30
N ASP A 29 15.89 18.72 4.44
CA ASP A 29 16.09 19.00 3.02
C ASP A 29 14.98 19.98 2.57
N GLU A 30 15.20 20.69 1.47
CA GLU A 30 14.32 21.74 0.97
C GLU A 30 14.08 21.57 -0.53
N LEU A 31 12.81 21.52 -0.94
CA LEU A 31 12.40 21.45 -2.33
C LEU A 31 11.72 22.76 -2.74
N ASN A 32 12.27 23.44 -3.75
CA ASN A 32 11.60 24.57 -4.38
C ASN A 32 10.86 24.09 -5.64
N VAL A 33 9.53 24.24 -5.63
CA VAL A 33 8.65 23.90 -6.78
C VAL A 33 8.00 25.14 -7.41
N ALA A 34 8.48 26.34 -7.08
CA ALA A 34 7.84 27.60 -7.47
C ALA A 34 7.61 27.72 -8.98
N THR A 35 8.61 27.31 -9.77
CA THR A 35 8.62 27.38 -11.23
C THR A 35 8.09 26.10 -11.92
N ILE A 36 7.58 25.13 -11.16
CA ILE A 36 7.06 23.87 -11.74
C ILE A 36 5.56 24.02 -11.97
N ASN A 37 5.20 24.14 -13.24
CA ASN A 37 3.83 24.43 -13.68
C ASN A 37 3.12 23.19 -14.24
N ASP A 38 3.87 22.19 -14.73
CA ASP A 38 3.31 20.89 -15.11
C ASP A 38 3.04 20.03 -13.87
N GLN A 39 1.79 19.56 -13.72
CA GLN A 39 1.37 18.79 -12.56
C GLN A 39 2.06 17.41 -12.46
N ASN A 40 2.46 16.79 -13.57
CA ASN A 40 3.08 15.47 -13.57
C ASN A 40 4.56 15.56 -13.16
N ASP A 41 5.30 16.54 -13.69
CA ASP A 41 6.67 16.82 -13.26
C ASP A 41 6.69 17.34 -11.82
N LEU A 42 5.73 18.16 -11.40
CA LEU A 42 5.57 18.54 -9.99
C LEU A 42 5.37 17.32 -9.10
N ARG A 43 4.41 16.46 -9.45
CA ARG A 43 4.13 15.23 -8.68
C ARG A 43 5.37 14.37 -8.60
N ARG A 44 6.04 14.09 -9.71
CA ARG A 44 7.28 13.31 -9.75
C ARG A 44 8.35 13.91 -8.84
N VAL A 45 8.65 15.20 -8.97
CA VAL A 45 9.70 15.87 -8.19
C VAL A 45 9.37 15.90 -6.69
N VAL A 46 8.10 16.10 -6.31
CA VAL A 46 7.65 16.01 -4.91
C VAL A 46 7.77 14.57 -4.38
N TYR A 47 7.37 13.56 -5.16
CA TYR A 47 7.51 12.15 -4.75
C TYR A 47 8.98 11.74 -4.62
N ASP A 48 9.82 12.06 -5.61
CA ASP A 48 11.26 11.77 -5.58
C ASP A 48 11.92 12.43 -4.36
N PHE A 49 11.58 13.69 -4.06
CA PHE A 49 12.09 14.43 -2.90
C PHE A 49 11.66 13.79 -1.57
N LEU A 50 10.36 13.47 -1.43
CA LEU A 50 9.82 12.87 -0.21
C LEU A 50 10.36 11.44 -0.01
N GLN A 51 10.46 10.64 -1.08
CA GLN A 51 10.99 9.28 -1.02
C GLN A 51 12.50 9.26 -0.72
N LYS A 52 13.29 10.15 -1.35
CA LYS A 52 14.72 10.35 -1.05
C LYS A 52 14.95 10.68 0.43
N ASN A 53 14.06 11.49 1.02
CA ASN A 53 14.18 11.96 2.39
C ASN A 53 13.32 11.17 3.38
N HIS A 54 12.73 10.06 2.96
CA HIS A 54 11.93 9.20 3.83
C HIS A 54 12.79 8.64 4.96
N LYS A 55 12.27 8.69 6.19
CA LYS A 55 12.89 8.07 7.37
C LYS A 55 11.88 7.20 8.08
N ALA A 56 12.30 6.01 8.51
CA ALA A 56 11.52 5.15 9.40
C ALA A 56 11.11 5.85 10.72
N VAL A 57 11.91 6.81 11.21
CA VAL A 57 11.56 7.70 12.33
C VAL A 57 12.09 9.11 12.05
N TYR A 58 11.21 10.11 12.19
CA TYR A 58 11.57 11.53 12.24
C TYR A 58 11.67 11.99 13.69
N ASP A 59 12.61 12.89 14.00
CA ASP A 59 12.53 13.61 15.26
C ASP A 59 11.33 14.58 15.25
N HIS A 60 10.73 14.85 16.41
CA HIS A 60 9.63 15.80 16.54
C HIS A 60 9.97 17.23 16.03
N THR A 61 11.26 17.58 15.97
CA THR A 61 11.77 18.84 15.40
C THR A 61 12.13 18.77 13.91
N ASP A 62 12.28 17.58 13.32
CA ASP A 62 12.66 17.42 11.91
C ASP A 62 11.54 17.95 10.98
N ARG A 63 11.92 18.66 9.91
CA ARG A 63 11.00 19.11 8.86
C ARG A 63 11.58 18.91 7.47
N LEU A 64 10.75 18.52 6.51
CA LEU A 64 11.02 18.63 5.08
C LEU A 64 10.29 19.84 4.56
N ARG A 65 11.00 20.82 3.98
CA ARG A 65 10.37 22.03 3.49
C ARG A 65 10.06 21.92 1.99
N ILE A 66 8.86 22.34 1.60
CA ILE A 66 8.48 22.54 0.20
C ILE A 66 8.06 24.00 0.02
N ILE A 67 8.74 24.69 -0.89
CA ILE A 67 8.47 26.09 -1.25
C ILE A 67 7.58 26.11 -2.49
N LEU A 68 6.34 26.58 -2.31
CA LEU A 68 5.43 26.92 -3.37
C LEU A 68 5.78 28.29 -3.96
N GLY A 69 5.34 28.52 -5.19
CA GLY A 69 5.62 29.76 -5.91
C GLY A 69 4.59 30.86 -5.65
N ASP A 70 4.73 31.92 -6.44
CA ASP A 70 3.80 33.04 -6.57
C ASP A 70 2.45 32.68 -7.22
N HIS A 71 2.17 31.40 -7.45
CA HIS A 71 0.90 30.94 -7.99
C HIS A 71 0.62 29.46 -7.65
N ASP A 72 -0.68 29.15 -7.54
CA ASP A 72 -1.20 27.79 -7.54
C ASP A 72 -2.37 27.69 -8.54
N TYR A 73 -2.59 26.47 -9.02
CA TYR A 73 -3.66 26.06 -9.89
C TYR A 73 -4.83 25.56 -9.05
N TYR A 74 -6.07 25.77 -9.50
CA TYR A 74 -7.25 25.35 -8.75
C TYR A 74 -8.27 24.72 -9.69
N SER A 75 -8.44 23.39 -9.58
CA SER A 75 -9.67 22.71 -10.03
C SER A 75 -10.67 22.48 -8.89
N THR A 76 -10.33 22.82 -7.63
CA THR A 76 -11.22 22.73 -6.46
C THR A 76 -11.09 23.96 -5.53
N ASP A 77 -11.63 23.91 -4.32
CA ASP A 77 -11.48 24.96 -3.31
C ASP A 77 -10.17 24.87 -2.49
N VAL A 78 -9.23 24.05 -2.96
CA VAL A 78 -7.88 23.79 -2.48
C VAL A 78 -6.93 23.82 -3.68
N GLY A 79 -5.73 24.40 -3.53
CA GLY A 79 -4.71 24.48 -4.58
C GLY A 79 -4.17 23.10 -4.97
N ASP A 80 -3.88 22.94 -6.26
CA ASP A 80 -3.44 21.68 -6.86
C ASP A 80 -2.03 21.32 -6.37
N LYS A 81 -1.11 22.29 -6.25
CA LYS A 81 0.26 22.04 -5.75
C LYS A 81 0.19 21.54 -4.30
N LEU A 82 -0.64 22.15 -3.45
CA LEU A 82 -0.85 21.69 -2.07
C LEU A 82 -1.49 20.30 -1.98
N SER A 83 -2.47 20.01 -2.85
CA SER A 83 -3.15 18.71 -2.95
C SER A 83 -2.20 17.58 -3.36
N ILE A 84 -1.31 17.86 -4.32
CA ILE A 84 -0.24 16.94 -4.75
C ILE A 84 0.73 16.66 -3.60
N ILE A 85 1.15 17.68 -2.85
CA ILE A 85 2.04 17.53 -1.68
C ILE A 85 1.40 16.62 -0.62
N GLN A 86 0.14 16.88 -0.22
CA GLN A 86 -0.53 16.03 0.76
C GLN A 86 -0.63 14.58 0.29
N THR A 87 -1.01 14.36 -0.97
CA THR A 87 -1.08 13.00 -1.53
C THR A 87 0.26 12.30 -1.43
N ALA A 88 1.34 12.96 -1.87
CA ALA A 88 2.67 12.39 -1.86
C ALA A 88 3.10 11.99 -0.44
N CYS A 89 2.75 12.80 0.56
CA CYS A 89 2.96 12.47 1.97
C CYS A 89 2.21 11.17 2.37
N ASP A 90 0.92 11.05 2.04
CA ASP A 90 0.11 9.86 2.38
C ASP A 90 0.60 8.58 1.68
N GLU A 91 1.04 8.67 0.41
CA GLU A 91 1.44 7.48 -0.36
C GLU A 91 2.86 7.00 -0.03
N ILE A 92 3.73 7.91 0.37
CA ILE A 92 5.11 7.64 0.86
C ILE A 92 5.11 7.35 2.38
N ASP A 93 3.94 7.46 3.05
CA ASP A 93 3.74 7.24 4.49
C ASP A 93 4.49 8.25 5.40
N ILE A 94 4.74 9.45 4.88
CA ILE A 94 5.28 10.57 5.66
C ILE A 94 4.11 11.28 6.36
N SER A 95 4.08 11.19 7.69
CA SER A 95 3.13 11.97 8.48
C SER A 95 3.25 13.46 8.18
N ARG A 96 2.14 14.07 7.77
CA ARG A 96 2.11 15.43 7.19
C ARG A 96 2.63 16.52 8.13
N CYS A 97 2.61 16.27 9.44
CA CYS A 97 3.16 17.15 10.47
C CYS A 97 4.69 17.35 10.40
N PHE A 98 5.41 16.52 9.61
CA PHE A 98 6.83 16.68 9.29
C PHE A 98 7.09 17.48 8.01
N VAL A 99 6.06 17.84 7.24
CA VAL A 99 6.21 18.66 6.03
C VAL A 99 5.82 20.11 6.32
N GLU A 100 6.74 21.02 6.00
CA GLU A 100 6.56 22.47 6.11
C GLU A 100 6.36 23.07 4.71
N VAL A 101 5.23 23.70 4.48
CA VAL A 101 4.92 24.36 3.21
C VAL A 101 5.06 25.86 3.38
N ALA A 102 5.96 26.47 2.60
CA ALA A 102 6.11 27.93 2.51
C ALA A 102 5.47 28.42 1.21
N SER A 103 4.66 29.48 1.27
CA SER A 103 4.01 30.08 0.09
C SER A 103 3.70 31.56 0.31
N THR A 104 3.55 32.29 -0.80
CA THR A 104 2.91 33.62 -0.80
C THR A 104 1.38 33.53 -0.88
N ASN A 105 0.81 32.34 -1.13
CA ASN A 105 -0.65 32.12 -1.19
C ASN A 105 -1.35 32.48 0.14
N PRO A 106 -2.14 33.57 0.22
CA PRO A 106 -2.79 33.97 1.47
C PRO A 106 -3.86 32.97 1.95
N GLU A 107 -4.37 32.11 1.05
CA GLU A 107 -5.36 31.08 1.38
C GLU A 107 -4.71 29.77 1.88
N LEU A 108 -3.37 29.63 1.84
CA LEU A 108 -2.66 28.36 2.10
C LEU A 108 -3.08 27.70 3.43
N GLU A 109 -3.20 28.48 4.50
CA GLU A 109 -3.58 27.95 5.82
C GLU A 109 -5.04 27.45 5.84
N SER A 110 -5.93 28.15 5.12
CA SER A 110 -7.33 27.75 4.94
C SER A 110 -7.42 26.42 4.18
N GLU A 111 -6.68 26.31 3.07
CA GLU A 111 -6.61 25.12 2.24
C GLU A 111 -6.03 23.90 2.97
N ALA A 112 -4.93 24.09 3.71
CA ALA A 112 -4.33 23.03 4.53
C ALA A 112 -5.28 22.53 5.62
N ARG A 113 -6.08 23.42 6.24
CA ARG A 113 -7.12 23.05 7.21
C ARG A 113 -8.24 22.22 6.58
N LYS A 114 -8.62 22.48 5.32
CA LYS A 114 -9.62 21.67 4.58
C LYS A 114 -9.09 20.25 4.30
N ILE A 115 -7.86 20.15 3.79
CA ILE A 115 -7.14 18.89 3.54
C ILE A 115 -7.03 18.02 4.81
N ALA A 116 -6.86 18.64 5.98
CA ALA A 116 -6.66 17.95 7.24
C ALA A 116 -7.91 17.26 7.84
N LYS A 117 -9.11 17.44 7.26
CA LYS A 117 -10.40 16.89 7.74
C LYS A 117 -10.64 17.05 9.25
N SER A 118 -10.87 18.31 9.62
CA SER A 118 -11.50 18.84 10.85
C SER A 118 -10.97 18.50 12.25
N THR A 119 -10.35 17.34 12.53
CA THR A 119 -9.87 17.01 13.90
C THR A 119 -8.58 16.21 14.03
N ASP A 120 -8.08 15.53 12.98
CA ASP A 120 -6.86 14.73 13.10
C ASP A 120 -5.59 15.60 13.01
N GLU A 121 -4.98 15.89 14.16
CA GLU A 121 -3.79 16.74 14.24
C GLU A 121 -2.55 16.09 13.62
N SER A 122 -2.50 14.76 13.52
CA SER A 122 -1.36 14.03 12.93
C SER A 122 -1.24 14.20 11.41
N ARG A 123 -2.33 14.66 10.77
CA ARG A 123 -2.47 14.79 9.32
C ARG A 123 -2.49 16.23 8.82
N ARG A 124 -2.08 17.19 9.66
CA ARG A 124 -1.93 18.61 9.29
C ARG A 124 -0.54 18.86 8.68
N LEU A 125 -0.49 19.57 7.55
CA LEU A 125 0.73 20.21 7.07
C LEU A 125 1.03 21.42 7.95
N SER A 126 2.32 21.70 8.18
CA SER A 126 2.74 22.98 8.78
C SER A 126 2.83 24.03 7.68
N CYS A 127 2.09 25.12 7.78
CA CYS A 127 2.09 26.18 6.77
C CYS A 127 2.74 27.45 7.34
N MET A 128 3.64 28.06 6.58
CA MET A 128 4.15 29.40 6.88
C MET A 128 3.92 30.34 5.69
N MET A 129 3.40 31.52 6.00
CA MET A 129 3.28 32.61 5.04
C MET A 129 4.63 33.30 4.88
N ILE A 130 5.00 33.59 3.64
CA ILE A 130 6.14 34.45 3.30
C ILE A 130 5.65 35.68 2.53
N ASP A 131 6.31 36.82 2.73
CA ASP A 131 5.96 38.07 2.05
C ASP A 131 6.21 37.95 0.54
N GLY A 132 5.21 38.28 -0.27
CA GLY A 132 5.31 38.33 -1.73
C GLY A 132 3.95 38.43 -2.40
N GLU A 133 3.95 38.54 -3.74
CA GLU A 133 2.72 38.54 -4.53
C GLU A 133 2.24 37.11 -4.80
N TYR A 134 0.94 36.96 -5.07
CA TYR A 134 0.33 35.67 -5.38
C TYR A 134 -0.79 35.78 -6.42
N SER A 135 -0.77 34.86 -7.39
CA SER A 135 -1.73 34.73 -8.49
C SER A 135 -2.49 33.42 -8.40
N LYS A 136 -3.82 33.51 -8.31
CA LYS A 136 -4.72 32.34 -8.37
C LYS A 136 -5.04 31.98 -9.81
N ILE A 137 -4.63 30.79 -10.26
CA ILE A 137 -4.85 30.33 -11.63
C ILE A 137 -5.99 29.30 -11.65
N ALA A 138 -7.01 29.54 -12.49
CA ALA A 138 -8.05 28.53 -12.75
C ALA A 138 -7.45 27.39 -13.58
N ASN A 139 -7.75 26.14 -13.23
CA ASN A 139 -7.20 24.98 -13.93
C ASN A 139 -8.29 24.04 -14.44
N ASP A 140 -8.35 23.88 -15.76
CA ASP A 140 -9.27 22.97 -16.43
C ASP A 140 -8.76 21.52 -16.44
N GLN A 141 -7.51 21.26 -16.00
CA GLN A 141 -7.00 19.91 -15.75
C GLN A 141 -7.49 19.39 -14.39
N PRO A 142 -7.91 18.12 -14.29
CA PRO A 142 -8.44 17.57 -13.04
C PRO A 142 -7.36 17.41 -11.96
N THR A 143 -7.67 17.86 -10.75
CA THR A 143 -6.88 17.63 -9.53
C THR A 143 -6.47 16.18 -9.35
N TYR A 144 -5.33 15.97 -8.70
CA TYR A 144 -4.94 14.65 -8.27
C TYR A 144 -6.04 13.98 -7.42
N SER A 145 -6.45 12.77 -7.80
CA SER A 145 -7.41 11.95 -7.07
C SER A 145 -6.74 10.70 -6.51
N TYR A 146 -7.17 10.23 -5.33
CA TYR A 146 -6.87 8.89 -4.83
C TYR A 146 -7.18 7.80 -5.87
N SER A 147 -8.23 8.00 -6.68
CA SER A 147 -8.62 7.14 -7.80
C SER A 147 -7.82 7.35 -9.09
N SER A 148 -6.72 8.11 -9.06
CA SER A 148 -5.82 8.29 -10.19
C SER A 148 -5.17 6.97 -10.58
N GLN A 149 -5.20 6.65 -11.88
CA GLN A 149 -4.61 5.44 -12.45
C GLN A 149 -3.13 5.62 -12.83
N ILE A 150 -2.55 6.80 -12.58
CA ILE A 150 -1.15 7.10 -12.92
C ILE A 150 -0.19 6.32 -11.99
N PRO A 151 0.71 5.47 -12.52
CA PRO A 151 1.70 4.73 -11.75
C PRO A 151 2.55 5.60 -10.82
N THR A 152 2.95 5.05 -9.68
CA THR A 152 3.72 5.76 -8.64
C THR A 152 5.22 5.49 -8.68
N LYS A 153 5.67 4.45 -9.41
CA LYS A 153 7.07 3.98 -9.44
C LYS A 153 7.71 3.99 -10.83
N ILE A 154 7.02 4.53 -11.84
CA ILE A 154 7.52 4.65 -13.21
C ILE A 154 6.89 5.88 -13.88
N ASN A 155 7.68 6.59 -14.67
CA ASN A 155 7.23 7.79 -15.38
C ASN A 155 6.62 7.40 -16.73
N LEU A 156 5.46 7.95 -17.07
CA LEU A 156 4.79 7.69 -18.36
C LEU A 156 5.63 8.13 -19.56
N LYS A 157 6.54 9.09 -19.39
CA LYS A 157 7.50 9.53 -20.43
C LYS A 157 8.54 8.45 -20.79
N ASP A 158 8.75 7.46 -19.92
CA ASP A 158 9.72 6.36 -20.12
C ASP A 158 9.04 5.08 -20.68
N LEU A 159 7.74 5.15 -20.98
CA LEU A 159 6.92 4.06 -21.50
C LEU A 159 6.61 4.23 -22.98
N SER A 160 6.45 3.12 -23.69
CA SER A 160 5.80 3.14 -25.00
C SER A 160 4.30 3.38 -24.88
N ASP A 161 3.66 3.89 -25.95
CA ASP A 161 2.22 4.14 -26.00
C ASP A 161 1.38 2.92 -25.55
N ARG A 162 1.82 1.71 -25.91
CA ARG A 162 1.17 0.45 -25.52
C ARG A 162 1.26 0.17 -24.01
N GLU A 163 2.41 0.46 -23.40
CA GLU A 163 2.65 0.27 -21.97
C GLU A 163 1.90 1.30 -21.13
N THR A 164 1.87 2.56 -21.59
CA THR A 164 1.03 3.63 -21.04
C THR A 164 -0.44 3.22 -21.12
N HIS A 165 -0.95 2.84 -22.30
CA HIS A 165 -2.33 2.42 -22.51
C HIS A 165 -2.74 1.27 -21.55
N TRP A 166 -1.90 0.24 -21.42
CA TRP A 166 -2.17 -0.86 -20.49
C TRP A 166 -2.29 -0.40 -19.03
N LEU A 167 -1.40 0.48 -18.57
CA LEU A 167 -1.39 0.93 -17.17
C LEU A 167 -2.51 1.93 -16.84
N THR A 168 -2.79 2.91 -17.72
CA THR A 168 -3.66 4.06 -17.40
C THR A 168 -5.03 4.07 -18.07
N GLU A 169 -5.21 3.38 -19.20
CA GLU A 169 -6.42 3.48 -20.02
C GLU A 169 -7.23 2.18 -20.08
N SER A 170 -6.55 1.04 -20.18
CA SER A 170 -7.15 -0.28 -20.34
C SER A 170 -8.15 -0.60 -19.23
N LYS A 171 -9.27 -1.20 -19.62
CA LYS A 171 -10.35 -1.62 -18.71
C LYS A 171 -10.17 -3.04 -18.17
N THR A 172 -9.21 -3.80 -18.68
CA THR A 172 -9.04 -5.23 -18.36
C THR A 172 -7.66 -5.58 -17.81
N PHE A 173 -6.63 -4.83 -18.20
CA PHE A 173 -5.23 -5.11 -17.83
C PHE A 173 -4.96 -4.97 -16.33
N CYS A 174 -4.22 -5.92 -15.75
CA CYS A 174 -3.82 -5.96 -14.35
C CYS A 174 -2.36 -6.41 -14.24
N MET A 175 -1.54 -5.79 -13.40
CA MET A 175 -0.15 -6.22 -13.23
C MET A 175 0.00 -7.60 -12.51
N TYR A 176 -0.94 -7.98 -11.65
CA TYR A 176 -0.76 -9.13 -10.75
C TYR A 176 -0.31 -10.46 -11.40
N PRO A 177 -0.86 -10.90 -12.57
CA PRO A 177 -0.45 -12.17 -13.20
C PRO A 177 1.03 -12.28 -13.61
N TRP A 178 1.80 -11.19 -13.55
CA TRP A 178 3.24 -11.12 -13.87
C TRP A 178 4.15 -10.91 -12.65
N ILE A 179 3.57 -10.76 -11.45
CA ILE A 179 4.31 -10.47 -10.21
C ILE A 179 3.84 -11.27 -8.98
N HIS A 180 2.69 -11.94 -9.06
CA HIS A 180 1.96 -12.44 -7.90
C HIS A 180 1.11 -13.69 -8.21
N LEU A 181 1.05 -14.58 -7.23
CA LEU A 181 0.06 -15.65 -7.13
C LEU A 181 -0.49 -15.68 -5.70
N ASN A 182 -1.81 -15.73 -5.55
CA ASN A 182 -2.53 -15.91 -4.30
C ASN A 182 -2.84 -17.38 -4.07
N ALA A 183 -2.73 -17.85 -2.83
CA ALA A 183 -3.21 -19.16 -2.41
C ALA A 183 -4.12 -18.99 -1.18
N SER A 184 -5.29 -19.62 -1.20
CA SER A 184 -6.24 -19.66 -0.08
C SER A 184 -5.92 -20.79 0.91
N PRO A 185 -6.46 -20.79 2.15
CA PRO A 185 -6.15 -21.82 3.17
C PRO A 185 -6.52 -23.26 2.78
N ASN A 186 -7.44 -23.43 1.83
CA ASN A 186 -7.84 -24.71 1.23
C ASN A 186 -6.86 -25.18 0.13
N GLY A 187 -5.90 -24.34 -0.25
CA GLY A 187 -4.93 -24.56 -1.33
C GLY A 187 -5.34 -24.01 -2.69
N GLU A 188 -6.54 -23.46 -2.84
CA GLU A 188 -7.00 -22.87 -4.11
C GLU A 188 -6.09 -21.71 -4.54
N ALA A 189 -5.54 -21.82 -5.76
CA ALA A 189 -4.61 -20.85 -6.32
C ALA A 189 -5.34 -19.88 -7.25
N MET A 190 -5.05 -18.58 -7.14
CA MET A 190 -5.70 -17.51 -7.91
C MET A 190 -4.74 -16.35 -8.22
N PRO A 191 -5.05 -15.48 -9.19
CA PRO A 191 -4.26 -14.27 -9.49
C PRO A 191 -4.29 -13.18 -8.42
N CYS A 192 -5.34 -13.10 -7.59
CA CYS A 192 -5.42 -12.19 -6.43
C CYS A 192 -6.59 -12.57 -5.51
N CYS A 193 -6.61 -12.02 -4.29
CA CYS A 193 -7.66 -12.27 -3.29
C CYS A 193 -9.07 -11.71 -3.62
N LEU A 194 -9.23 -10.88 -4.67
CA LEU A 194 -10.56 -10.46 -5.16
C LEU A 194 -11.10 -11.30 -6.32
N TRP A 195 -10.36 -12.31 -6.77
CA TRP A 195 -10.78 -13.20 -7.85
C TRP A 195 -12.14 -13.86 -7.59
N ASP A 196 -12.87 -14.21 -8.65
CA ASP A 196 -14.10 -14.99 -8.54
C ASP A 196 -13.78 -16.48 -8.32
N TYR A 197 -14.02 -16.96 -7.10
CA TYR A 197 -13.84 -18.36 -6.66
C TYR A 197 -14.69 -19.38 -7.45
N THR A 198 -15.63 -18.94 -8.29
CA THR A 198 -16.34 -19.83 -9.23
C THR A 198 -15.50 -20.18 -10.48
N VAL A 199 -14.38 -19.49 -10.70
CA VAL A 199 -13.48 -19.66 -11.85
C VAL A 199 -12.15 -20.27 -11.39
N PRO A 200 -12.04 -21.61 -11.29
CA PRO A 200 -10.87 -22.26 -10.67
C PRO A 200 -9.61 -22.13 -11.54
N MET A 201 -8.52 -21.60 -10.98
CA MET A 201 -7.24 -21.40 -11.70
C MET A 201 -6.18 -22.48 -11.42
N GLY A 202 -6.33 -23.23 -10.33
CA GLY A 202 -5.49 -24.38 -9.98
C GLY A 202 -5.45 -24.62 -8.47
N SER A 203 -4.61 -25.56 -8.02
CA SER A 203 -4.51 -25.93 -6.60
C SER A 203 -3.06 -26.14 -6.17
N THR A 204 -2.64 -25.41 -5.14
CA THR A 204 -1.35 -25.62 -4.44
C THR A 204 -1.31 -26.92 -3.61
N LYS A 205 -2.43 -27.65 -3.51
CA LYS A 205 -2.46 -29.03 -3.00
C LYS A 205 -1.99 -30.07 -4.01
N GLU A 206 -2.00 -29.72 -5.30
CA GLU A 206 -1.79 -30.64 -6.42
C GLU A 206 -0.55 -30.26 -7.23
N ASN A 207 -0.29 -28.95 -7.36
CA ASN A 207 0.80 -28.39 -8.16
C ASN A 207 1.67 -27.43 -7.34
N THR A 208 2.93 -27.28 -7.74
CA THR A 208 3.79 -26.17 -7.35
C THR A 208 3.29 -24.84 -7.91
N ILE A 209 3.67 -23.73 -7.27
CA ILE A 209 3.40 -22.39 -7.81
C ILE A 209 4.07 -22.17 -9.18
N GLN A 210 5.17 -22.87 -9.48
CA GLN A 210 5.86 -22.82 -10.76
C GLN A 210 5.10 -23.52 -11.89
N GLU A 211 4.54 -24.71 -11.62
CA GLU A 211 3.66 -25.42 -12.58
C GLU A 211 2.37 -24.62 -12.85
N LEU A 212 1.82 -23.99 -11.81
CA LEU A 212 0.65 -23.11 -11.94
C LEU A 212 0.95 -21.85 -12.77
N TRP A 213 2.14 -21.25 -12.61
CA TRP A 213 2.53 -19.98 -13.22
C TRP A 213 2.34 -19.90 -14.74
N ASN A 214 2.52 -21.03 -15.45
CA ASN A 214 2.36 -21.13 -16.91
C ASN A 214 1.41 -22.25 -17.32
N ASN A 215 0.46 -22.64 -16.45
CA ASN A 215 -0.64 -23.50 -16.87
C ASN A 215 -1.56 -22.76 -17.88
N ASP A 216 -2.40 -23.51 -18.60
CA ASP A 216 -3.20 -22.94 -19.70
C ASP A 216 -4.14 -21.80 -19.26
N LYS A 217 -4.65 -21.84 -18.03
CA LYS A 217 -5.54 -20.80 -17.48
C LYS A 217 -4.79 -19.51 -17.13
N TRP A 218 -3.59 -19.64 -16.57
CA TRP A 218 -2.73 -18.48 -16.27
C TRP A 218 -2.21 -17.82 -17.54
N LYS A 219 -1.86 -18.62 -18.55
CA LYS A 219 -1.54 -18.14 -19.90
C LYS A 219 -2.73 -17.43 -20.56
N GLU A 220 -3.91 -18.06 -20.57
CA GLU A 220 -5.15 -17.47 -21.09
C GLU A 220 -5.46 -16.11 -20.45
N LEU A 221 -5.31 -16.01 -19.12
CA LEU A 221 -5.54 -14.78 -18.39
C LEU A 221 -4.61 -13.65 -18.87
N ARG A 222 -3.30 -13.92 -18.98
CA ARG A 222 -2.32 -12.94 -19.47
C ARG A 222 -2.64 -12.50 -20.89
N THR A 223 -2.94 -13.45 -21.78
CA THR A 223 -3.32 -13.18 -23.18
C THR A 223 -4.59 -12.33 -23.24
N SER A 224 -5.64 -12.67 -22.48
CA SER A 224 -6.88 -11.87 -22.45
C SER A 224 -6.65 -10.43 -21.97
N MET A 225 -5.78 -10.22 -20.98
CA MET A 225 -5.44 -8.89 -20.48
C MET A 225 -4.62 -8.08 -21.50
N MET A 226 -3.67 -8.71 -22.18
CA MET A 226 -2.86 -8.07 -23.23
C MET A 226 -3.69 -7.69 -24.46
N GLU A 227 -4.73 -8.46 -24.78
CA GLU A 227 -5.66 -8.26 -25.89
C GLU A 227 -6.87 -7.36 -25.55
N GLY A 228 -7.01 -6.89 -24.31
CA GLY A 228 -8.12 -6.03 -23.90
C GLY A 228 -9.46 -6.75 -23.67
N ARG A 229 -9.47 -8.09 -23.52
CA ARG A 229 -10.67 -8.89 -23.26
C ARG A 229 -11.00 -8.96 -21.76
N GLU A 230 -12.28 -8.85 -21.40
CA GLU A 230 -12.73 -9.09 -20.01
C GLU A 230 -12.59 -10.58 -19.66
N HIS A 231 -12.13 -10.89 -18.44
CA HIS A 231 -12.06 -12.26 -17.93
C HIS A 231 -13.07 -12.49 -16.79
N PRO A 232 -13.83 -13.61 -16.76
CA PRO A 232 -14.89 -13.83 -15.77
C PRO A 232 -14.38 -13.82 -14.32
N GLY A 233 -13.14 -14.27 -14.07
CA GLY A 233 -12.52 -14.19 -12.74
C GLY A 233 -12.28 -12.76 -12.20
N CYS A 234 -12.35 -11.74 -13.06
CA CYS A 234 -12.07 -10.34 -12.71
C CYS A 234 -13.34 -9.48 -12.47
N VAL A 235 -14.55 -10.05 -12.55
CA VAL A 235 -15.83 -9.32 -12.53
C VAL A 235 -16.01 -8.39 -11.34
N LYS A 236 -15.43 -8.69 -10.17
CA LYS A 236 -15.51 -7.80 -9.00
C LYS A 236 -14.81 -6.46 -9.22
N CYS A 237 -13.67 -6.44 -9.90
CA CYS A 237 -12.98 -5.20 -10.26
C CYS A 237 -13.77 -4.43 -11.34
N TYR A 238 -14.26 -5.13 -12.37
CA TYR A 238 -15.07 -4.50 -13.42
C TYR A 238 -16.37 -3.89 -12.86
N GLY A 239 -17.01 -4.56 -11.90
CA GLY A 239 -18.19 -4.05 -11.20
C GLY A 239 -17.89 -2.82 -10.33
N GLN A 240 -16.76 -2.82 -9.60
CA GLN A 240 -16.28 -1.65 -8.85
C GLN A 240 -16.06 -0.45 -9.78
N GLU A 241 -15.36 -0.65 -10.90
CA GLU A 241 -15.03 0.41 -11.86
C GLU A 241 -16.28 0.94 -12.57
N LYS A 242 -17.22 0.06 -12.97
CA LYS A 242 -18.52 0.45 -13.55
C LYS A 242 -19.39 1.24 -12.56
N ALA A 243 -19.18 1.06 -11.25
CA ALA A 243 -19.80 1.84 -10.18
C ALA A 243 -18.98 3.08 -9.74
N GLY A 244 -17.87 3.40 -10.43
CA GLY A 244 -17.03 4.58 -10.16
C GLY A 244 -16.01 4.42 -9.03
N PHE A 245 -15.83 3.22 -8.48
CA PHE A 245 -14.82 2.95 -7.45
C PHE A 245 -13.45 2.61 -8.05
N PHE A 246 -12.39 3.01 -7.37
CA PHE A 246 -11.02 2.59 -7.67
C PHE A 246 -10.82 1.12 -7.27
N SER A 247 -10.50 0.26 -8.24
CA SER A 247 -10.44 -1.19 -8.01
C SER A 247 -9.06 -1.70 -7.59
N ASN A 248 -9.00 -2.95 -7.12
CA ASN A 248 -7.72 -3.62 -6.86
C ASN A 248 -6.88 -3.81 -8.14
N ARG A 249 -7.51 -3.90 -9.33
CA ARG A 249 -6.83 -3.93 -10.63
C ARG A 249 -6.10 -2.62 -10.90
N GLN A 250 -6.78 -1.49 -10.73
CA GLN A 250 -6.18 -0.17 -10.91
C GLN A 250 -5.11 0.09 -9.84
N SER A 251 -5.31 -0.37 -8.61
CA SER A 251 -4.30 -0.35 -7.56
C SER A 251 -3.05 -1.16 -7.92
N ALA A 252 -3.21 -2.35 -8.53
CA ALA A 252 -2.09 -3.17 -8.99
C ALA A 252 -1.23 -2.42 -10.02
N ASN A 253 -1.88 -1.82 -11.03
CA ASN A 253 -1.21 -1.05 -12.08
C ASN A 253 -0.52 0.20 -11.50
N LYS A 254 -1.17 0.89 -10.56
CA LYS A 254 -0.62 2.08 -9.89
C LYS A 254 0.65 1.77 -9.10
N HIS A 255 0.65 0.73 -8.27
CA HIS A 255 1.72 0.48 -7.29
C HIS A 255 2.81 -0.52 -7.76
N HIS A 256 2.54 -1.26 -8.84
CA HIS A 256 3.47 -2.23 -9.42
C HIS A 256 3.73 -2.03 -10.92
N GLY A 257 3.22 -0.95 -11.52
CA GLY A 257 3.37 -0.65 -12.95
C GLY A 257 4.81 -0.56 -13.46
N HIS A 258 5.79 -0.37 -12.57
CA HIS A 258 7.21 -0.43 -12.92
C HIS A 258 7.68 -1.81 -13.40
N HIS A 259 6.92 -2.88 -13.15
CA HIS A 259 7.16 -4.22 -13.69
C HIS A 259 6.63 -4.44 -15.13
N ILE A 260 6.09 -3.41 -15.79
CA ILE A 260 5.42 -3.53 -17.12
C ILE A 260 6.28 -4.19 -18.21
N LYS A 261 7.62 -4.10 -18.14
CA LYS A 261 8.51 -4.79 -19.09
C LYS A 261 8.32 -6.31 -19.11
N ARG A 262 7.95 -6.92 -17.99
CA ARG A 262 7.60 -8.36 -17.91
C ARG A 262 6.41 -8.75 -18.78
N VAL A 263 5.51 -7.81 -19.07
CA VAL A 263 4.37 -7.98 -19.98
C VAL A 263 4.84 -7.91 -21.42
N SER A 264 5.68 -6.92 -21.73
CA SER A 264 6.32 -6.76 -23.05
C SER A 264 7.16 -7.98 -23.45
N ASP A 265 7.77 -8.67 -22.47
CA ASP A 265 8.55 -9.91 -22.65
C ASP A 265 7.70 -11.20 -22.65
N THR A 266 6.36 -11.11 -22.54
CA THR A 266 5.48 -12.28 -22.51
C THR A 266 5.28 -12.86 -23.91
N ARG A 267 5.33 -14.19 -24.02
CA ARG A 267 5.17 -14.89 -25.30
C ARG A 267 3.74 -14.75 -25.84
N PRO A 268 3.51 -14.89 -27.16
CA PRO A 268 2.18 -14.76 -27.77
C PRO A 268 1.12 -15.75 -27.23
N ASP A 269 1.53 -16.87 -26.65
CA ASP A 269 0.63 -17.84 -26.02
C ASP A 269 0.26 -17.50 -24.57
N GLY A 270 0.83 -16.43 -23.99
CA GLY A 270 0.65 -16.03 -22.60
C GLY A 270 1.70 -16.61 -21.63
N THR A 271 2.69 -17.37 -22.12
CA THR A 271 3.79 -17.88 -21.29
C THR A 271 4.66 -16.71 -20.81
N SER A 272 4.84 -16.60 -19.49
CA SER A 272 5.74 -15.65 -18.85
C SER A 272 6.98 -16.39 -18.34
N ASP A 273 8.12 -16.17 -18.99
CA ASP A 273 9.40 -16.80 -18.63
C ASP A 273 10.00 -16.23 -17.33
N ILE A 274 9.62 -15.01 -16.95
CA ILE A 274 10.09 -14.34 -15.73
C ILE A 274 9.24 -14.79 -14.53
N PHE A 275 9.66 -15.88 -13.89
CA PHE A 275 9.02 -16.37 -12.67
C PHE A 275 9.65 -15.78 -11.40
N GLN A 276 9.29 -14.53 -11.08
CA GLN A 276 9.81 -13.79 -9.93
C GLN A 276 8.68 -13.11 -9.16
N LEU A 277 8.24 -13.70 -8.04
CA LEU A 277 7.14 -13.13 -7.24
C LEU A 277 7.62 -11.92 -6.43
N THR A 278 7.23 -10.71 -6.85
CA THR A 278 7.59 -9.45 -6.17
C THR A 278 6.53 -8.97 -5.18
N TYR A 279 5.29 -9.47 -5.31
CA TYR A 279 4.22 -9.23 -4.35
C TYR A 279 3.69 -10.56 -3.79
N TRP A 280 3.72 -10.70 -2.47
CA TRP A 280 3.26 -11.90 -1.77
C TRP A 280 1.97 -11.62 -1.01
N ASP A 281 0.93 -12.37 -1.34
CA ASP A 281 -0.37 -12.34 -0.66
C ASP A 281 -0.85 -13.80 -0.53
N ILE A 282 -0.33 -14.52 0.47
CA ILE A 282 -0.50 -15.96 0.64
C ILE A 282 -1.20 -16.26 1.97
N ARG A 283 -2.07 -17.27 1.98
CA ARG A 283 -2.84 -17.71 3.15
C ARG A 283 -2.33 -19.06 3.61
N PHE A 284 -1.19 -19.09 4.30
CA PHE A 284 -0.51 -20.33 4.71
C PHE A 284 -1.45 -21.31 5.43
N SER A 285 -2.28 -20.81 6.33
CA SER A 285 -3.31 -21.57 7.04
C SER A 285 -4.54 -20.70 7.36
N ASN A 286 -5.58 -21.33 7.91
CA ASN A 286 -6.72 -20.62 8.52
C ASN A 286 -6.55 -20.39 10.03
N LEU A 287 -5.35 -20.61 10.60
CA LEU A 287 -5.12 -20.53 12.04
C LEU A 287 -5.51 -19.15 12.58
N CYS A 288 -6.58 -19.10 13.39
CA CYS A 288 -7.09 -17.87 13.98
C CYS A 288 -7.65 -18.15 15.38
N ASN A 289 -7.49 -17.19 16.29
CA ASN A 289 -8.03 -17.26 17.65
C ASN A 289 -9.44 -16.66 17.83
N LEU A 290 -10.10 -16.24 16.73
CA LEU A 290 -11.41 -15.58 16.76
C LEU A 290 -12.44 -16.27 15.86
N SER A 291 -13.69 -16.31 16.31
CA SER A 291 -14.86 -16.79 15.55
C SER A 291 -15.78 -15.61 15.20
N CYS A 292 -15.32 -14.74 14.30
CA CYS A 292 -16.06 -13.53 13.91
C CYS A 292 -17.34 -13.86 13.13
N ARG A 293 -18.48 -13.22 13.44
CA ARG A 293 -19.79 -13.49 12.80
C ARG A 293 -19.86 -13.26 11.29
N SER A 294 -18.97 -12.41 10.77
CA SER A 294 -18.78 -12.12 9.34
C SER A 294 -17.75 -13.02 8.64
N CYS A 295 -17.23 -14.03 9.35
CA CYS A 295 -16.19 -14.95 8.90
C CYS A 295 -16.73 -16.39 8.91
N GLY A 296 -15.92 -17.36 8.48
CA GLY A 296 -16.30 -18.78 8.46
C GLY A 296 -15.09 -19.71 8.59
N HIS A 297 -15.36 -21.02 8.69
CA HIS A 297 -14.36 -22.05 8.98
C HIS A 297 -13.19 -22.12 7.98
N ILE A 298 -13.38 -21.68 6.73
CA ILE A 298 -12.31 -21.62 5.71
C ILE A 298 -11.23 -20.59 6.10
N PHE A 299 -11.61 -19.52 6.81
CA PHE A 299 -10.73 -18.40 7.15
C PHE A 299 -10.40 -18.31 8.65
N SER A 300 -11.02 -19.13 9.50
CA SER A 300 -10.67 -19.25 10.91
C SER A 300 -10.85 -20.68 11.42
N SER A 301 -9.78 -21.26 11.95
CA SER A 301 -9.79 -22.57 12.61
C SER A 301 -10.72 -22.62 13.83
N SER A 302 -10.87 -21.50 14.55
CA SER A 302 -11.80 -21.37 15.69
C SER A 302 -13.27 -21.51 15.30
N TRP A 303 -13.62 -21.36 14.02
CA TRP A 303 -14.99 -21.59 13.52
C TRP A 303 -15.33 -23.07 13.26
N TYR A 304 -14.35 -23.98 13.17
CA TYR A 304 -14.61 -25.34 12.68
C TYR A 304 -15.63 -26.12 13.53
N GLN A 305 -15.52 -26.06 14.86
CA GLN A 305 -16.46 -26.75 15.76
C GLN A 305 -17.86 -26.13 15.75
N ASP A 306 -17.97 -24.82 15.53
CA ASP A 306 -19.27 -24.16 15.34
C ASP A 306 -19.91 -24.56 14.00
N GLN A 307 -19.11 -24.65 12.94
CA GLN A 307 -19.55 -25.14 11.63
C GLN A 307 -20.10 -26.57 11.70
N VAL A 308 -19.39 -27.50 12.38
CA VAL A 308 -19.87 -28.88 12.56
C VAL A 308 -21.16 -28.95 13.40
N ARG A 309 -21.30 -28.08 14.41
CA ARG A 309 -22.55 -28.00 15.20
C ARG A 309 -23.73 -27.44 14.41
N LEU A 310 -23.50 -26.48 13.50
CA LEU A 310 -24.53 -25.85 12.68
C LEU A 310 -24.93 -26.67 11.45
N ALA A 311 -23.97 -27.29 10.77
CA ALA A 311 -24.19 -28.08 9.55
C ALA A 311 -24.39 -29.59 9.80
N GLY A 312 -24.15 -30.06 11.03
CA GLY A 312 -24.33 -31.44 11.43
C GLY A 312 -23.08 -32.32 11.30
N GLN A 313 -23.13 -33.49 11.94
CA GLN A 313 -21.99 -34.41 12.03
C GLN A 313 -21.58 -35.02 10.69
N GLU A 314 -22.50 -35.16 9.74
CA GLU A 314 -22.19 -35.62 8.39
C GLU A 314 -21.29 -34.61 7.65
N TRP A 315 -21.59 -33.32 7.74
CA TRP A 315 -20.73 -32.27 7.20
C TRP A 315 -19.31 -32.37 7.78
N GLY A 316 -19.17 -32.56 9.09
CA GLY A 316 -17.87 -32.70 9.77
C GLY A 316 -17.07 -33.94 9.35
N ARG A 317 -17.73 -35.05 8.98
CA ARG A 317 -17.06 -36.25 8.44
C ARG A 317 -16.51 -36.00 7.03
N ASN A 318 -17.22 -35.22 6.23
CA ASN A 318 -16.89 -34.95 4.82
C ASN A 318 -15.93 -33.75 4.64
N ASN A 319 -15.84 -32.86 5.64
CA ASN A 319 -15.03 -31.64 5.56
C ASN A 319 -13.95 -31.64 6.67
N LYS A 320 -12.70 -31.84 6.27
CA LYS A 320 -11.55 -31.83 7.18
C LYS A 320 -11.21 -30.41 7.63
N ALA A 321 -10.65 -30.28 8.82
CA ALA A 321 -10.01 -29.03 9.25
C ALA A 321 -8.84 -28.69 8.30
N LEU A 322 -8.72 -27.41 7.97
CA LEU A 322 -7.60 -26.87 7.20
C LEU A 322 -6.43 -26.62 8.15
N PHE A 323 -5.20 -26.92 7.70
CA PHE A 323 -3.98 -26.78 8.51
C PHE A 323 -2.87 -26.03 7.76
N TRP A 324 -2.69 -26.33 6.48
CA TRP A 324 -1.75 -25.65 5.58
C TRP A 324 -2.35 -25.56 4.17
N ALA A 325 -1.91 -24.62 3.34
CA ALA A 325 -2.39 -24.44 1.96
C ALA A 325 -1.71 -25.36 0.93
N GLY A 326 -0.40 -25.60 1.06
CA GLY A 326 0.38 -26.40 0.09
C GLY A 326 0.19 -27.92 0.21
N ARG A 327 1.05 -28.70 -0.44
CA ARG A 327 1.04 -30.18 -0.42
C ARG A 327 1.32 -30.71 1.00
N HIS A 328 2.36 -30.19 1.65
CA HIS A 328 2.70 -30.42 3.07
C HIS A 328 2.81 -29.09 3.84
N GLU A 329 2.97 -29.17 5.16
CA GLU A 329 2.97 -28.04 6.11
C GLU A 329 3.86 -26.87 5.65
N THR A 330 5.12 -27.17 5.30
CA THR A 330 6.14 -26.20 4.91
C THR A 330 6.14 -25.80 3.43
N ASP A 331 5.37 -26.49 2.58
CA ASP A 331 5.51 -26.46 1.11
C ASP A 331 5.37 -25.06 0.50
N MET A 332 4.39 -24.27 0.97
CA MET A 332 4.20 -22.91 0.47
C MET A 332 5.32 -21.97 0.91
N LEU A 333 5.88 -22.16 2.11
CA LEU A 333 6.98 -21.33 2.59
C LEU A 333 8.26 -21.65 1.81
N GLU A 334 8.59 -22.94 1.66
CA GLU A 334 9.74 -23.42 0.87
C GLU A 334 9.73 -22.90 -0.57
N GLN A 335 8.55 -22.85 -1.20
CA GLN A 335 8.39 -22.29 -2.54
C GLN A 335 8.54 -20.76 -2.57
N LEU A 336 7.99 -20.02 -1.59
CA LEU A 336 8.16 -18.56 -1.53
C LEU A 336 9.59 -18.13 -1.20
N MET A 337 10.32 -18.88 -0.38
CA MET A 337 11.71 -18.56 -0.03
C MET A 337 12.63 -18.53 -1.26
N GLN A 338 12.30 -19.25 -2.33
CA GLN A 338 13.02 -19.17 -3.62
C GLN A 338 12.86 -17.81 -4.32
N HIS A 339 11.87 -17.00 -3.92
CA HIS A 339 11.61 -15.68 -4.47
C HIS A 339 12.00 -14.53 -3.52
N ILE A 340 12.62 -14.82 -2.37
CA ILE A 340 12.96 -13.81 -1.34
C ILE A 340 13.85 -12.68 -1.85
N ASP A 341 14.60 -12.90 -2.94
CA ASP A 341 15.48 -11.91 -3.58
C ASP A 341 14.74 -10.91 -4.46
N TYR A 342 13.49 -11.19 -4.83
CA TYR A 342 12.68 -10.34 -5.71
C TYR A 342 11.52 -9.63 -4.98
N VAL A 343 11.23 -10.00 -3.73
CA VAL A 343 10.07 -9.48 -3.01
C VAL A 343 10.22 -7.99 -2.71
N GLU A 344 9.20 -7.21 -3.09
CA GLU A 344 9.08 -5.78 -2.80
C GLU A 344 8.01 -5.50 -1.74
N GLN A 345 6.99 -6.37 -1.66
CA GLN A 345 5.86 -6.20 -0.75
C GLN A 345 5.31 -7.56 -0.28
N VAL A 346 5.10 -7.68 1.03
CA VAL A 346 4.43 -8.84 1.64
C VAL A 346 3.16 -8.37 2.35
N TYR A 347 2.01 -8.90 1.94
CA TYR A 347 0.73 -8.69 2.59
C TYR A 347 0.35 -9.92 3.43
N PHE A 348 0.54 -9.78 4.74
CA PHE A 348 0.20 -10.78 5.73
C PHE A 348 -1.27 -10.68 6.12
N ALA A 349 -2.05 -11.69 5.73
CA ALA A 349 -3.43 -11.88 6.12
C ALA A 349 -3.80 -13.37 6.06
N GLY A 350 -4.97 -13.74 6.58
CA GLY A 350 -5.42 -15.13 6.68
C GLY A 350 -6.34 -15.29 7.88
N GLY A 351 -6.05 -16.30 8.71
CA GLY A 351 -6.67 -16.41 10.03
C GLY A 351 -6.22 -15.29 10.97
N GLU A 352 -5.07 -15.46 11.61
CA GLU A 352 -4.37 -14.38 12.31
C GLU A 352 -2.87 -14.48 12.02
N PRO A 353 -2.30 -13.61 11.15
CA PRO A 353 -0.90 -13.72 10.76
C PRO A 353 0.06 -13.63 11.95
N LEU A 354 -0.25 -12.84 12.99
CA LEU A 354 0.60 -12.68 14.17
C LEU A 354 0.65 -13.92 15.08
N MET A 355 -0.05 -14.99 14.71
CA MET A 355 -0.03 -16.31 15.34
C MET A 355 0.54 -17.43 14.43
N MET A 356 0.92 -17.14 13.19
CA MET A 356 1.45 -18.11 12.22
C MET A 356 2.98 -18.22 12.35
N GLU A 357 3.54 -19.42 12.16
CA GLU A 357 4.99 -19.64 12.28
C GLU A 357 5.73 -19.07 11.05
N GLU A 358 5.13 -19.30 9.89
CA GLU A 358 5.58 -18.89 8.55
C GLU A 358 5.71 -17.36 8.45
N HIS A 359 4.84 -16.62 9.14
CA HIS A 359 4.90 -15.15 9.24
C HIS A 359 6.22 -14.68 9.85
N TYR A 360 6.62 -15.23 11.00
CA TYR A 360 7.86 -14.84 11.66
C TYR A 360 9.09 -15.37 10.92
N GLN A 361 9.03 -16.56 10.32
CA GLN A 361 10.12 -17.09 9.49
C GLN A 361 10.43 -16.18 8.29
N ILE A 362 9.39 -15.60 7.65
CA ILE A 362 9.59 -14.58 6.60
C ILE A 362 10.23 -13.31 7.16
N LEU A 363 9.79 -12.82 8.33
CA LEU A 363 10.40 -11.63 8.96
C LEU A 363 11.86 -11.85 9.36
N GLU A 364 12.18 -13.02 9.93
CA GLU A 364 13.52 -13.43 10.32
C GLU A 364 14.46 -13.52 9.10
N GLU A 365 13.99 -14.09 7.98
CA GLU A 365 14.78 -14.18 6.76
C GLU A 365 14.98 -12.82 6.08
N LEU A 366 13.95 -11.96 6.04
CA LEU A 366 14.08 -10.57 5.57
C LEU A 366 15.07 -9.77 6.42
N GLU A 367 15.04 -9.94 7.76
CA GLU A 367 16.02 -9.34 8.67
C GLU A 367 17.43 -9.89 8.46
N ARG A 368 17.59 -11.20 8.33
CA ARG A 368 18.89 -11.87 8.08
C ARG A 368 19.57 -11.31 6.82
N GLN A 369 18.77 -11.00 5.80
CA GLN A 369 19.22 -10.39 4.55
C GLN A 369 19.21 -8.86 4.54
N LYS A 370 18.78 -8.20 5.64
CA LYS A 370 18.64 -6.74 5.78
C LYS A 370 17.73 -6.08 4.74
N LYS A 371 16.71 -6.81 4.26
CA LYS A 371 15.72 -6.34 3.27
C LYS A 371 14.63 -5.48 3.90
N PHE A 372 15.05 -4.43 4.59
CA PHE A 372 14.17 -3.53 5.34
C PHE A 372 13.33 -2.59 4.45
N ASN A 373 13.73 -2.46 3.19
CA ASN A 373 13.00 -1.73 2.14
C ASN A 373 11.75 -2.49 1.62
N VAL A 374 11.51 -3.73 2.06
CA VAL A 374 10.33 -4.52 1.68
C VAL A 374 9.12 -3.99 2.43
N ARG A 375 8.10 -3.56 1.70
CA ARG A 375 6.86 -3.03 2.29
C ARG A 375 6.08 -4.16 2.96
N LEU A 376 5.86 -4.03 4.27
CA LEU A 376 5.02 -4.96 5.00
C LEU A 376 3.60 -4.39 5.09
N VAL A 377 2.59 -5.20 4.75
CA VAL A 377 1.18 -4.86 4.93
C VAL A 377 0.52 -5.94 5.76
N TYR A 378 -0.33 -5.57 6.70
CA TYR A 378 -1.01 -6.50 7.60
C TYR A 378 -2.51 -6.29 7.59
N ASN A 379 -3.27 -7.38 7.55
CA ASN A 379 -4.61 -7.41 8.13
C ASN A 379 -4.59 -8.40 9.30
N THR A 380 -4.76 -7.86 10.50
CA THR A 380 -4.71 -8.59 11.78
C THR A 380 -5.93 -8.22 12.63
N ASN A 381 -6.40 -9.17 13.44
CA ASN A 381 -7.38 -8.92 14.47
C ASN A 381 -6.80 -8.17 15.68
N PHE A 382 -5.47 -8.06 15.76
CA PHE A 382 -4.71 -7.26 16.72
C PHE A 382 -4.91 -7.63 18.20
N THR A 383 -5.49 -8.80 18.49
CA THR A 383 -5.58 -9.35 19.86
C THR A 383 -4.28 -10.01 20.32
N LYS A 384 -3.38 -10.33 19.38
CA LYS A 384 -2.04 -10.89 19.62
C LYS A 384 -0.99 -10.05 18.92
N THR A 385 0.18 -9.95 19.53
CA THR A 385 1.35 -9.19 19.07
C THR A 385 2.66 -9.98 19.27
N LYS A 386 2.56 -11.23 19.76
CA LYS A 386 3.66 -12.09 20.17
C LYS A 386 3.34 -13.55 19.83
N LEU A 387 4.31 -14.27 19.27
CA LEU A 387 4.28 -15.72 19.11
C LEU A 387 5.55 -16.33 19.74
N LYS A 388 5.36 -17.21 20.73
CA LYS A 388 6.45 -17.75 21.58
C LYS A 388 7.22 -16.59 22.24
N ASP A 389 8.51 -16.46 21.98
CA ASP A 389 9.42 -15.40 22.41
C ASP A 389 9.39 -14.16 21.49
N ARG A 390 9.06 -14.36 20.22
CA ARG A 390 9.11 -13.33 19.15
C ARG A 390 7.99 -12.31 19.25
N TYR A 391 8.36 -11.03 19.33
CA TYR A 391 7.43 -9.91 19.45
C TYR A 391 7.41 -9.09 18.16
N VAL A 392 6.24 -8.90 17.55
CA VAL A 392 6.19 -8.40 16.17
C VAL A 392 6.70 -6.96 16.02
N PHE A 393 6.53 -6.13 17.05
CA PHE A 393 7.01 -4.74 17.05
C PHE A 393 8.55 -4.63 17.07
N ASP A 394 9.26 -5.70 17.45
CA ASP A 394 10.72 -5.76 17.37
C ASP A 394 11.22 -6.00 15.94
N TYR A 395 10.37 -6.57 15.07
CA TYR A 395 10.62 -6.65 13.63
C TYR A 395 10.14 -5.40 12.93
N TRP A 396 8.89 -4.96 13.15
CA TRP A 396 8.29 -3.82 12.43
C TRP A 396 9.13 -2.55 12.49
N ARG A 397 9.72 -2.22 13.65
CA ARG A 397 10.60 -1.06 13.82
C ARG A 397 11.87 -1.04 12.96
N LYS A 398 12.19 -2.16 12.29
CA LYS A 398 13.37 -2.32 11.43
C LYS A 398 13.06 -2.03 9.96
N PHE A 399 11.80 -2.10 9.54
CA PHE A 399 11.38 -1.94 8.15
C PHE A 399 10.99 -0.49 7.84
N ASP A 400 11.23 -0.06 6.60
CA ASP A 400 10.98 1.31 6.15
C ASP A 400 9.48 1.61 5.98
N SER A 401 8.63 0.61 5.74
CA SER A 401 7.18 0.79 5.60
C SER A 401 6.40 -0.41 6.14
N VAL A 402 5.52 -0.15 7.10
CA VAL A 402 4.66 -1.15 7.75
C VAL A 402 3.22 -0.63 7.88
N GLY A 403 2.35 -1.01 6.94
CA GLY A 403 0.92 -0.69 7.00
C GLY A 403 0.12 -1.72 7.80
N VAL A 404 -0.63 -1.30 8.82
CA VAL A 404 -1.38 -2.22 9.70
C VAL A 404 -2.88 -1.93 9.69
N GLY A 405 -3.64 -2.78 9.00
CA GLY A 405 -5.09 -2.88 9.08
C GLY A 405 -5.52 -3.69 10.31
N ALA A 406 -5.80 -3.00 11.41
CA ALA A 406 -6.42 -3.60 12.59
C ALA A 406 -7.93 -3.80 12.34
N SER A 407 -8.38 -5.05 12.31
CA SER A 407 -9.76 -5.41 11.98
C SER A 407 -10.71 -5.24 13.17
N LEU A 408 -11.14 -4.00 13.43
CA LEU A 408 -11.92 -3.61 14.61
C LEU A 408 -13.31 -3.04 14.21
N ASP A 409 -14.35 -3.86 14.31
CA ASP A 409 -15.72 -3.50 13.85
C ASP A 409 -16.54 -2.72 14.90
N ALA A 410 -16.09 -2.68 16.16
CA ALA A 410 -16.72 -2.00 17.28
C ALA A 410 -15.72 -1.85 18.45
N MET A 411 -16.20 -1.40 19.61
CA MET A 411 -15.43 -1.28 20.87
C MET A 411 -16.13 -1.96 22.05
N GLY A 412 -15.37 -2.30 23.09
CA GLY A 412 -15.88 -2.90 24.34
C GLY A 412 -16.70 -4.18 24.09
N PRO A 413 -17.76 -4.43 24.89
CA PRO A 413 -18.60 -5.62 24.75
C PRO A 413 -19.21 -5.84 23.35
N ARG A 414 -19.36 -4.79 22.53
CA ARG A 414 -19.82 -4.92 21.14
C ARG A 414 -18.76 -5.52 20.23
N ALA A 415 -17.49 -5.19 20.43
CA ALA A 415 -16.37 -5.83 19.71
C ALA A 415 -16.29 -7.32 20.05
N GLU A 416 -16.38 -7.63 21.35
CA GLU A 416 -16.33 -8.99 21.89
C GLU A 416 -17.53 -9.84 21.46
N TYR A 417 -18.69 -9.19 21.27
CA TYR A 417 -19.85 -9.80 20.63
C TYR A 417 -19.59 -10.11 19.15
N ILE A 418 -19.28 -9.12 18.31
CA ILE A 418 -19.15 -9.29 16.85
C ILE A 418 -18.02 -10.28 16.51
N ARG A 419 -16.85 -10.08 17.13
CA ARG A 419 -15.61 -10.83 16.91
C ARG A 419 -15.33 -11.74 18.12
N LYS A 420 -16.10 -12.83 18.23
CA LYS A 420 -16.04 -13.76 19.38
C LYS A 420 -14.61 -14.24 19.63
N GLY A 421 -14.16 -14.11 20.88
CA GLY A 421 -12.78 -14.40 21.30
C GLY A 421 -11.94 -13.14 21.57
N THR A 422 -12.39 -11.98 21.07
CA THR A 422 -11.79 -10.68 21.40
C THR A 422 -11.94 -10.40 22.89
N LYS A 423 -10.90 -9.82 23.49
CA LYS A 423 -10.95 -9.11 24.75
C LYS A 423 -10.55 -7.67 24.45
N TRP A 424 -11.44 -6.72 24.67
CA TRP A 424 -11.22 -5.35 24.19
C TRP A 424 -9.99 -4.70 24.85
N SER A 425 -9.77 -4.97 26.13
CA SER A 425 -8.59 -4.50 26.88
C SER A 425 -7.25 -5.05 26.37
N ASP A 426 -7.24 -6.22 25.71
CA ASP A 426 -6.04 -6.74 25.06
C ASP A 426 -5.71 -5.93 23.79
N VAL A 427 -6.73 -5.58 23.00
CA VAL A 427 -6.60 -4.72 21.80
C VAL A 427 -6.13 -3.32 22.18
N GLU A 428 -6.76 -2.70 23.18
CA GLU A 428 -6.35 -1.36 23.66
C GLU A 428 -4.91 -1.34 24.19
N ARG A 429 -4.50 -2.39 24.92
CA ARG A 429 -3.13 -2.51 25.40
C ARG A 429 -2.15 -2.68 24.24
N ASN A 430 -2.44 -3.57 23.29
CA ASN A 430 -1.62 -3.75 22.09
C ASN A 430 -1.49 -2.45 21.29
N ARG A 431 -2.58 -1.66 21.16
CA ARG A 431 -2.57 -0.37 20.45
C ARG A 431 -1.80 0.72 21.18
N ARG A 432 -1.64 0.64 22.50
CA ARG A 432 -0.78 1.57 23.26
C ARG A 432 0.70 1.17 23.24
N MET A 433 1.00 -0.08 22.90
CA MET A 433 2.38 -0.60 22.76
C MET A 433 2.94 -0.46 21.34
N MET A 434 2.07 -0.29 20.34
CA MET A 434 2.38 0.08 18.95
C MET A 434 2.40 1.60 18.77
#